data_AF-A0A940VD29-F1
#
_entry.id   AF-A0A940VD29-F1
#
_cell.length_a   1.000
_cell.length_b   1.000
_cell.length_c   1.000
_cell.angle_alpha   90.00
_cell.angle_beta   90.00
_cell.angle_gamma   90.00
#
_symmetry.space_group_name_H-M   'P 1'
#
loop_
_entity.id
_entity.type
_entity.pdbx_description
1 polymer ?
#
loop_
_entity_poly.entity_id
_entity_poly.type
_entity_poly.pdbx_seq_one_letter_code
_entity_poly.pdbx_strand_id
1 'polypeptide(L)'
;MFGVSPAFVFSLYTTGFTVQDYRAALPRLHRLGFRAFQPEIYVADAIPEWLREAGDLQQATADLGFLPSQFVAHFMLKWFASPERLGPNQGLDDLKRVVEVVAAFPACRVVTVPAAQFEVDWESPAGSRAGTWADIRKSVTGGSSWHSRSRRSPSSGGFVDS
;
A
#
# COMPACT_ATOMS: atom_id res chain seq x y z
N MET A 1 -17.55 12.05 -11.41
CA MET A 1 -17.80 12.06 -9.94
C MET A 1 -16.53 12.52 -9.26
N PHE A 2 -16.59 13.50 -8.34
CA PHE A 2 -15.42 13.95 -7.58
C PHE A 2 -15.45 13.37 -6.18
N GLY A 3 -14.30 12.85 -5.73
CA GLY A 3 -14.10 12.33 -4.40
C GLY A 3 -13.11 13.16 -3.60
N VAL A 4 -13.19 13.06 -2.28
CA VAL A 4 -12.19 13.64 -1.36
C VAL A 4 -11.33 12.55 -0.74
N SER A 5 -10.05 12.86 -0.55
CA SER A 5 -9.13 12.01 0.21
C SER A 5 -9.32 12.22 1.72
N PRO A 6 -8.71 11.39 2.58
CA PRO A 6 -8.80 11.54 4.02
C PRO A 6 -8.24 12.88 4.52
N ALA A 7 -7.36 13.51 3.72
CA ALA A 7 -6.79 14.82 4.00
C ALA A 7 -7.86 15.89 4.31
N PHE A 8 -9.08 15.77 3.79
CA PHE A 8 -10.17 16.67 4.15
C PHE A 8 -10.54 16.57 5.63
N VAL A 9 -10.75 15.35 6.14
CA VAL A 9 -11.11 15.10 7.54
C VAL A 9 -9.92 15.39 8.45
N PHE A 10 -8.72 14.96 8.04
CA PHE A 10 -7.47 15.33 8.72
C PHE A 10 -7.29 16.85 8.85
N SER A 11 -7.60 17.63 7.81
CA SER A 11 -7.46 19.09 7.87
C SER A 11 -8.46 19.76 8.83
N LEU A 12 -9.58 19.10 9.13
CA LEU A 12 -10.58 19.59 10.08
C LEU A 12 -10.28 19.18 11.52
N TYR A 13 -9.71 17.98 11.71
CA TYR A 13 -9.69 17.29 13.00
C TYR A 13 -8.34 16.67 13.38
N THR A 14 -7.27 16.98 12.63
CA THR A 14 -5.90 16.46 12.81
C THR A 14 -5.82 14.92 12.81
N THR A 15 -4.97 14.30 13.63
CA THR A 15 -4.70 12.85 13.65
C THR A 15 -5.66 12.05 14.55
N GLY A 16 -6.48 12.74 15.35
CA GLY A 16 -7.33 12.14 16.39
C GLY A 16 -8.80 12.05 16.00
N PHE A 17 -9.12 12.13 14.71
CA PHE A 17 -10.51 12.09 14.27
C PHE A 17 -11.16 10.72 14.51
N THR A 18 -12.45 10.80 14.77
CA THR A 18 -13.35 9.69 15.09
C THR A 18 -14.26 9.37 13.90
N VAL A 19 -14.98 8.26 13.98
CA VAL A 19 -16.08 7.94 13.06
C VAL A 19 -17.16 9.03 13.10
N GLN A 20 -17.40 9.62 14.27
CA GLN A 20 -18.33 10.73 14.42
C GLN A 20 -17.88 11.99 13.68
N ASP A 21 -16.58 12.27 13.64
CA ASP A 21 -16.03 13.39 12.88
C ASP A 21 -16.24 13.22 11.37
N TYR A 22 -16.13 11.98 10.86
CA TYR A 22 -16.53 11.65 9.49
C TYR A 22 -18.01 11.95 9.24
N ARG A 23 -18.91 11.50 10.14
CA ARG A 23 -20.35 11.76 10.03
C ARG A 23 -20.65 13.26 10.02
N ALA A 24 -19.98 14.02 10.88
CA ALA A 24 -20.11 15.48 10.93
C ALA A 24 -19.58 16.18 9.66
N ALA A 25 -18.56 15.61 9.00
CA ALA A 25 -17.99 16.14 7.77
C ALA A 25 -18.86 15.87 6.52
N LEU A 26 -19.61 14.76 6.47
CA LEU A 26 -20.39 14.35 5.28
C LEU A 26 -21.36 15.43 4.76
N PRO A 27 -22.18 16.12 5.58
CA PRO A 27 -23.05 17.19 5.08
C PRO A 27 -22.27 18.36 4.46
N ARG A 28 -21.08 18.66 4.99
CA ARG A 28 -20.21 19.71 4.44
C ARG A 28 -19.67 19.28 3.08
N LEU A 29 -19.19 18.05 2.95
CA LEU A 29 -18.76 17.47 1.68
C LEU A 29 -19.88 17.47 0.63
N HIS A 30 -21.10 17.15 1.05
CA HIS A 30 -22.28 17.11 0.17
C HIS A 30 -22.54 18.49 -0.46
N ARG A 31 -22.53 19.55 0.37
CA ARG A 31 -22.73 20.95 -0.05
C ARG A 31 -21.63 21.45 -0.98
N LEU A 32 -20.40 20.95 -0.82
CA LEU A 32 -19.27 21.27 -1.71
C LEU A 32 -19.34 20.53 -3.06
N GLY A 33 -20.36 19.69 -3.28
CA GLY A 33 -20.57 18.97 -4.54
C GLY A 33 -19.82 17.64 -4.64
N PHE A 34 -19.15 17.19 -3.57
CA PHE A 34 -18.54 15.87 -3.53
C PHE A 34 -19.60 14.78 -3.38
N ARG A 35 -19.31 13.61 -3.95
CA ARG A 35 -20.18 12.43 -3.88
C ARG A 35 -19.40 11.16 -3.55
N ALA A 36 -18.09 11.27 -3.31
CA ALA A 36 -17.26 10.18 -2.85
C ALA A 36 -16.31 10.66 -1.76
N PHE A 37 -15.90 9.75 -0.88
CA PHE A 37 -14.90 10.05 0.15
C PHE A 37 -14.07 8.80 0.46
N GLN A 38 -12.97 9.00 1.18
CA GLN A 38 -12.06 7.94 1.60
C GLN A 38 -12.09 7.86 3.13
N PRO A 39 -12.83 6.89 3.72
CA PRO A 39 -12.70 6.59 5.14
C PRO A 39 -11.26 6.16 5.47
N GLU A 40 -10.75 6.55 6.64
CA GLU A 40 -9.38 6.28 7.06
C GLU A 40 -9.33 5.94 8.56
N ILE A 41 -8.52 4.96 8.93
CA ILE A 41 -8.08 4.79 10.31
C ILE A 41 -6.66 5.33 10.41
N TYR A 42 -6.51 6.47 11.09
CA TYR A 42 -5.20 7.13 11.22
C TYR A 42 -4.32 6.51 12.30
N VAL A 43 -4.91 6.16 13.45
CA VAL A 43 -4.23 5.51 14.59
C VAL A 43 -4.85 4.14 14.89
N ALA A 44 -4.02 3.17 15.28
CA ALA A 44 -4.47 1.79 15.56
C ALA A 44 -5.50 1.72 16.70
N ASP A 45 -5.38 2.62 17.68
CA ASP A 45 -6.24 2.65 18.86
C ASP A 45 -7.70 2.99 18.53
N ALA A 46 -7.97 3.52 17.33
CA ALA A 46 -9.32 3.79 16.87
C ALA A 46 -10.04 2.52 16.33
N ILE A 47 -9.35 1.41 16.08
CA ILE A 47 -9.97 0.19 15.52
C ILE A 47 -11.23 -0.27 16.30
N PRO A 48 -11.23 -0.34 17.64
CA PRO A 48 -12.42 -0.76 18.39
C PRO A 48 -13.62 0.17 18.19
N GLU A 49 -13.39 1.48 18.05
CA GLU A 49 -14.43 2.45 17.73
C GLU A 49 -14.98 2.20 16.33
N TRP A 50 -14.11 2.02 15.34
CA TRP A 50 -14.51 1.74 13.96
C TRP A 50 -15.30 0.44 13.83
N LEU A 51 -14.93 -0.62 14.56
CA LEU A 51 -15.69 -1.87 14.58
C LEU A 51 -17.11 -1.67 15.12
N ARG A 52 -17.30 -0.75 16.07
CA ARG A 52 -18.60 -0.45 16.67
C ARG A 52 -19.43 0.51 15.82
N GLU A 53 -18.82 1.51 15.20
CA GLU A 53 -19.52 2.66 14.62
C GLU A 53 -19.53 2.72 13.09
N ALA A 54 -18.77 1.87 12.38
CA ALA A 54 -18.69 1.90 10.92
C ALA A 54 -20.07 1.73 10.23
N GLY A 55 -20.97 0.92 10.81
CA GLY A 55 -22.34 0.77 10.30
C GLY A 55 -23.12 2.09 10.32
N ASP A 56 -23.02 2.87 11.39
CA ASP A 56 -23.70 4.17 11.50
C ASP A 56 -23.14 5.18 10.48
N LEU A 57 -21.82 5.16 10.25
CA LEU A 57 -21.21 5.98 9.22
C LEU A 57 -21.63 5.52 7.81
N GLN A 58 -21.77 4.21 7.57
CA GLN A 58 -22.27 3.72 6.30
C GLN A 58 -23.73 4.16 6.06
N GLN A 59 -24.60 4.11 7.08
CA GLN A 59 -25.97 4.59 6.93
C GLN A 59 -25.99 6.08 6.58
N ALA A 60 -25.25 6.92 7.33
CA ALA A 60 -25.15 8.35 7.05
C ALA A 60 -24.59 8.66 5.65
N THR A 61 -23.66 7.82 5.18
CA THR A 61 -23.11 7.86 3.82
C THR A 61 -24.19 7.56 2.78
N ALA A 62 -24.97 6.51 2.99
CA ALA A 62 -26.03 6.09 2.07
C ALA A 62 -27.16 7.12 1.98
N ASP A 63 -27.59 7.70 3.11
CA ASP A 63 -28.64 8.72 3.17
C ASP A 63 -28.31 9.97 2.34
N LEU A 64 -27.01 10.28 2.22
CA LEU A 64 -26.50 11.41 1.45
C LEU A 64 -26.03 11.02 0.04
N GLY A 65 -26.21 9.76 -0.36
CA GLY A 65 -25.79 9.25 -1.67
C GLY A 65 -24.27 9.29 -1.90
N PHE A 66 -23.47 9.16 -0.84
CA PHE A 66 -22.01 9.10 -0.96
C PHE A 66 -21.53 7.69 -1.30
N LEU A 67 -20.40 7.64 -2.02
CA LEU A 67 -19.65 6.42 -2.28
C LEU A 67 -18.32 6.42 -1.49
N PRO A 68 -18.09 5.47 -0.58
CA PRO A 68 -16.76 5.23 -0.03
C PRO A 68 -15.89 4.59 -1.13
N SER A 69 -14.92 5.33 -1.68
CA SER A 69 -14.18 4.91 -2.87
C SER A 69 -12.99 3.99 -2.57
N GLN A 70 -12.34 4.21 -1.44
CA GLN A 70 -11.28 3.37 -0.88
C GLN A 70 -11.22 3.60 0.63
N PHE A 71 -10.86 2.56 1.38
CA PHE A 71 -10.65 2.63 2.82
C PHE A 71 -9.15 2.66 3.10
N VAL A 72 -8.67 3.67 3.83
CA VAL A 72 -7.24 3.87 4.08
C VAL A 72 -6.88 3.38 5.49
N ALA A 73 -6.02 2.36 5.58
CA ALA A 73 -5.51 1.87 6.85
C ALA A 73 -4.17 2.56 7.19
N HIS A 74 -4.19 3.87 7.41
CA HIS A 74 -2.98 4.69 7.52
C HIS A 74 -2.04 4.22 8.64
N PHE A 75 -2.59 3.81 9.78
CA PHE A 75 -1.81 3.34 10.93
C PHE A 75 -0.89 2.13 10.60
N MET A 76 -1.19 1.39 9.53
CA MET A 76 -0.41 0.24 9.08
C MET A 76 0.87 0.63 8.33
N LEU A 77 1.05 1.92 7.97
CA LEU A 77 2.24 2.45 7.31
C LEU A 77 3.54 1.97 7.96
N LYS A 78 3.56 1.95 9.31
CA LYS A 78 4.74 1.58 10.10
C LYS A 78 5.20 0.13 9.89
N TRP A 79 4.34 -0.77 9.41
CA TRP A 79 4.67 -2.18 9.17
C TRP A 79 5.59 -2.38 7.97
N PHE A 80 5.60 -1.41 7.04
CA PHE A 80 6.43 -1.44 5.84
C PHE A 80 7.67 -0.56 5.93
N ALA A 81 8.07 -0.15 7.14
CA ALA A 81 9.12 0.85 7.32
C ALA A 81 10.54 0.27 7.32
N SER A 82 10.74 -1.02 7.65
CA SER A 82 12.08 -1.60 7.74
C SER A 82 12.08 -3.12 7.54
N PRO A 83 13.22 -3.75 7.21
CA PRO A 83 13.33 -5.20 7.05
C PRO A 83 12.83 -6.00 8.27
N GLU A 84 13.09 -5.51 9.49
CA GLU A 84 12.70 -6.14 10.75
C GLU A 84 11.17 -6.22 10.91
N ARG A 85 10.44 -5.33 10.23
CA ARG A 85 8.98 -5.24 10.30
C ARG A 85 8.28 -6.00 9.17
N LEU A 86 9.00 -6.49 8.17
CA LEU A 86 8.45 -7.27 7.04
C LEU A 86 8.25 -8.77 7.37
N GLY A 87 7.88 -9.08 8.61
CA GLY A 87 7.59 -10.45 9.03
C GLY A 87 6.35 -11.01 8.31
N PRO A 88 6.29 -12.32 8.01
CA PRO A 88 5.20 -12.92 7.23
C PRO A 88 3.81 -12.77 7.86
N ASN A 89 3.75 -12.58 9.19
CA ASN A 89 2.51 -12.39 9.92
C ASN A 89 2.35 -10.96 10.48
N GLN A 90 3.30 -10.06 10.22
CA GLN A 90 3.26 -8.72 10.78
C GLN A 90 2.07 -7.94 10.23
N GLY A 91 1.24 -7.38 11.12
CA GLY A 91 0.07 -6.59 10.74
C GLY A 91 -1.10 -7.40 10.18
N LEU A 92 -1.05 -8.74 10.12
CA LEU A 92 -2.17 -9.55 9.62
C LEU A 92 -3.42 -9.42 10.49
N ASP A 93 -3.28 -9.37 11.81
CA ASP A 93 -4.44 -9.24 12.69
C ASP A 93 -5.07 -7.85 12.62
N ASP A 94 -4.25 -6.81 12.43
CA ASP A 94 -4.73 -5.47 12.12
C ASP A 94 -5.48 -5.43 10.78
N LEU A 95 -4.93 -6.08 9.74
CA LEU A 95 -5.58 -6.15 8.43
C LEU A 95 -6.93 -6.88 8.50
N LYS A 96 -7.03 -7.98 9.26
CA LYS A 96 -8.30 -8.69 9.47
C LYS A 96 -9.35 -7.77 10.09
N ARG A 97 -8.97 -7.00 11.11
CA ARG A 97 -9.88 -6.03 11.75
C ARG A 97 -10.27 -4.90 10.80
N VAL A 98 -9.34 -4.42 9.97
CA VAL A 98 -9.65 -3.44 8.92
C VAL A 98 -10.66 -4.02 7.92
N VAL A 99 -10.48 -5.27 7.49
CA VAL A 99 -11.43 -5.95 6.58
C VAL A 99 -12.81 -6.09 7.23
N GLU A 100 -12.87 -6.38 8.52
CA GLU A 100 -14.11 -6.43 9.30
C GLU A 100 -14.81 -5.07 9.33
N VAL A 101 -14.07 -3.97 9.57
CA VAL A 101 -14.61 -2.60 9.46
C VAL A 101 -15.11 -2.31 8.05
N VAL A 102 -14.35 -2.67 7.02
CA VAL A 102 -14.69 -2.43 5.61
C VAL A 102 -15.92 -3.22 5.18
N ALA A 103 -16.21 -4.37 5.81
CA ALA A 103 -17.42 -5.14 5.55
C ALA A 103 -18.71 -4.35 5.85
N ALA A 104 -18.64 -3.33 6.72
CA ALA A 104 -19.75 -2.41 6.96
C ALA A 104 -20.03 -1.48 5.77
N PHE A 105 -19.14 -1.38 4.77
CA PHE A 105 -19.27 -0.53 3.59
C PHE A 105 -19.35 -1.36 2.30
N PRO A 106 -20.53 -1.88 1.90
CA PRO A 106 -20.65 -2.80 0.75
C PRO A 106 -20.14 -2.25 -0.58
N ALA A 107 -20.15 -0.92 -0.74
CA ALA A 107 -19.66 -0.24 -1.94
C ALA A 107 -18.13 -0.04 -1.95
N CYS A 108 -17.46 -0.15 -0.81
CA CYS A 108 -16.01 0.02 -0.70
C CYS A 108 -15.31 -1.30 -1.01
N ARG A 109 -14.61 -1.38 -2.15
CA ARG A 109 -13.92 -2.60 -2.62
C ARG A 109 -12.41 -2.53 -2.52
N VAL A 110 -11.87 -1.37 -2.15
CA VAL A 110 -10.43 -1.10 -2.12
C VAL A 110 -10.02 -0.78 -0.69
N VAL A 111 -9.05 -1.55 -0.18
CA VAL A 111 -8.30 -1.19 1.03
C VAL A 111 -6.93 -0.70 0.60
N THR A 112 -6.61 0.53 1.00
CA THR A 112 -5.33 1.18 0.73
C THR A 112 -4.48 1.12 1.99
N VAL A 113 -3.31 0.51 1.86
CA VAL A 113 -2.32 0.43 2.93
C VAL A 113 -1.11 1.26 2.48
N PRO A 114 -0.86 2.42 3.10
CA PRO A 114 0.32 3.21 2.77
C PRO A 114 1.60 2.45 3.12
N ALA A 115 2.66 2.68 2.35
CA ALA A 115 3.99 2.21 2.67
C ALA A 115 4.83 3.39 3.15
N ALA A 116 5.54 3.22 4.27
CA ALA A 116 6.47 4.22 4.76
C ALA A 116 7.67 4.35 3.80
N GLN A 117 8.45 5.42 3.98
CA GLN A 117 9.81 5.42 3.49
C GLN A 117 10.54 4.21 4.12
N PHE A 118 11.19 3.43 3.26
CA PHE A 118 11.88 2.22 3.69
C PHE A 118 13.26 2.58 4.24
N GLU A 119 13.47 2.29 5.52
CA GLU A 119 14.72 2.51 6.24
C GLU A 119 15.41 1.17 6.48
N VAL A 120 16.67 1.08 6.07
CA VAL A 120 17.48 -0.14 6.20
C VAL A 120 18.70 0.18 7.04
N ASP A 121 18.82 -0.50 8.18
CA ASP A 121 20.09 -0.66 8.85
C ASP A 121 20.85 -1.81 8.21
N TRP A 122 21.87 -1.48 7.42
CA TRP A 122 22.67 -2.45 6.68
C TRP A 122 23.55 -3.32 7.59
N GLU A 123 23.75 -2.92 8.85
CA GLU A 123 24.53 -3.68 9.83
C GLU A 123 23.66 -4.64 10.65
N SER A 124 22.32 -4.53 10.58
CA SER A 124 21.40 -5.38 11.33
C SER A 124 21.36 -6.82 10.77
N PRO A 125 21.08 -7.86 11.57
CA PRO A 125 20.87 -9.23 11.07
C PRO A 125 19.78 -9.35 9.99
N ALA A 126 18.75 -8.48 10.04
CA ALA A 126 17.69 -8.45 9.04
C ALA A 126 18.15 -7.74 7.76
N GLY A 127 18.96 -6.69 7.87
CA GLY A 127 19.63 -6.03 6.75
C GLY A 127 20.76 -6.85 6.12
N SER A 128 21.41 -7.74 6.90
CA SER A 128 22.55 -8.56 6.51
C SER A 128 22.21 -10.03 6.15
N ARG A 129 20.96 -10.47 6.35
CA ARG A 129 20.37 -11.65 5.66
C ARG A 129 20.48 -11.56 4.12
N ALA A 130 20.86 -10.38 3.64
CA ALA A 130 21.50 -10.02 2.40
C ALA A 130 22.75 -10.83 1.96
N GLY A 131 22.80 -12.15 2.17
CA GLY A 131 23.61 -13.01 1.30
C GLY A 131 23.27 -12.75 -0.18
N THR A 132 22.02 -12.33 -0.45
CA THR A 132 21.51 -11.95 -1.76
C THR A 132 22.01 -10.60 -2.29
N TRP A 133 22.30 -9.59 -1.45
CA TRP A 133 22.69 -8.26 -1.97
C TRP A 133 24.18 -8.17 -2.33
N ALA A 134 25.06 -8.93 -1.67
CA ALA A 134 26.45 -9.07 -2.14
C ALA A 134 26.50 -9.71 -3.54
N ASP A 135 25.60 -10.66 -3.81
CA ASP A 135 25.44 -11.32 -5.11
C ASP A 135 24.79 -10.40 -6.17
N ILE A 136 23.77 -9.63 -5.78
CA ILE A 136 23.17 -8.59 -6.65
C ILE A 136 24.19 -7.47 -6.95
N ARG A 137 24.99 -7.05 -5.97
CA ARG A 137 26.04 -6.06 -6.19
C ARG A 137 27.13 -6.60 -7.12
N LYS A 138 27.56 -7.85 -6.94
CA LYS A 138 28.49 -8.54 -7.87
C LYS A 138 27.92 -8.64 -9.29
N SER A 139 26.62 -8.89 -9.46
CA SER A 139 26.02 -8.99 -10.79
C SER A 139 25.89 -7.62 -11.48
N VAL A 140 25.63 -6.56 -10.73
CA VAL A 140 25.55 -5.18 -11.25
C VAL A 140 26.94 -4.59 -11.54
N THR A 141 27.97 -4.91 -10.75
CA THR A 141 29.34 -4.40 -10.98
C THR A 141 30.23 -5.34 -11.80
N GLY A 142 29.83 -6.61 -12.00
CA GLY A 142 30.60 -7.63 -12.72
C GLY A 142 30.22 -7.83 -14.19
N GLY A 143 29.20 -7.11 -14.69
CA GLY A 143 28.72 -7.20 -16.07
C GLY A 143 29.56 -6.40 -17.06
N SER A 144 30.79 -6.82 -17.34
CA SER A 144 31.58 -6.33 -18.48
C SER A 144 32.52 -7.41 -19.03
N SER A 145 31.96 -8.50 -19.55
CA SER A 145 32.65 -9.32 -20.55
C SER A 145 31.66 -9.86 -21.57
N TRP A 146 31.22 -8.97 -22.46
CA TRP A 146 30.60 -9.35 -23.72
C TRP A 146 31.57 -10.26 -24.48
N HIS A 147 31.34 -11.57 -24.44
CA HIS A 147 32.06 -12.52 -25.29
C HIS A 147 31.67 -12.28 -26.75
N SER A 148 32.67 -11.87 -27.52
CA SER A 148 32.65 -11.79 -28.97
C SER A 148 32.17 -13.11 -29.58
N ARG A 149 31.00 -13.11 -30.23
CA ARG A 149 30.63 -14.19 -31.14
C ARG A 149 31.63 -14.20 -32.29
N SER A 150 32.40 -15.28 -32.40
CA SER A 150 33.30 -15.52 -33.51
C SER A 150 32.49 -15.60 -34.82
N ARG A 151 32.85 -14.74 -35.76
CA ARG A 151 32.43 -14.85 -37.17
C ARG A 151 32.99 -16.17 -37.72
N ARG A 152 32.13 -17.07 -38.18
CA ARG A 152 32.55 -18.12 -39.11
C ARG A 152 32.67 -17.50 -40.50
N SER A 153 33.90 -17.42 -41.01
CA SER A 153 34.17 -17.17 -42.43
C SER A 153 34.01 -18.46 -43.23
N PRO A 154 33.55 -18.41 -44.49
CA PRO A 154 33.43 -19.59 -45.34
C PRO A 154 34.77 -19.87 -46.04
N SER A 155 35.28 -21.10 -45.92
CA SER A 155 36.41 -21.58 -46.71
C SER A 155 35.92 -22.44 -47.86
N SER A 156 36.32 -22.01 -49.06
CA SER A 156 36.16 -22.63 -50.38
C SER A 156 37.01 -23.89 -50.58
N GLY A 157 36.42 -24.89 -51.25
CA GLY A 157 37.02 -25.69 -52.35
C GLY A 157 38.12 -26.71 -52.05
N GLY A 158 37.97 -27.94 -52.57
CA GLY A 158 39.07 -28.89 -52.73
C GLY A 158 38.64 -30.34 -52.99
N PHE A 159 38.53 -30.69 -54.26
CA PHE A 159 38.32 -32.01 -54.87
C PHE A 159 39.57 -32.92 -54.72
N VAL A 160 39.44 -34.23 -54.41
CA VAL A 160 40.33 -35.31 -54.89
C VAL A 160 39.61 -36.68 -54.90
N ASP A 161 39.70 -37.38 -56.03
CA ASP A 161 39.27 -38.75 -56.32
C ASP A 161 40.05 -39.84 -55.56
N SER A 162 39.38 -40.96 -55.27
CA SER A 162 39.81 -42.35 -55.59
C SER A 162 38.68 -43.33 -55.25
#